data_AF-A0A6P5T687-F1
#
_entry.id   AF-A0A6P5T687-F1
#
_cell.length_a   1.000
_cell.length_b   1.000
_cell.length_c   1.000
_cell.angle_alpha   90.00
_cell.angle_beta   90.00
_cell.angle_gamma   90.00
#
_symmetry.space_group_name_H-M   'P 1'
#
loop_
_entity.id
_entity.type
_entity.pdbx_description
1 polymer ?
#
loop_
_entity_poly.entity_id
_entity_poly.type
_entity_poly.pdbx_seq_one_letter_code
_entity_poly.pdbx_strand_id
1 'polypeptide(L)'
;MRGQKSRSGPGVRKGFEGGQMPLYRRIPKLKGIAGGMQAGLPKYVPVNLKDIEAAGFQEGEEVSLQTLKDRGLINPSGRERKLPLKILGDGELSVKLDIKARAFSAAAKEKLEAAGCNLTVLPGRKKWVKPSVAKNLARADEYFAKKRAAAAAAAESAPA
;
A
#
# COMPACT_ATOMS: atom_id res chain seq x y z
N MET A 1 51.57 26.33 -4.15
CA MET A 1 51.47 25.13 -3.27
C MET A 1 51.31 23.89 -4.14
N ARG A 2 52.15 22.86 -3.95
CA ARG A 2 52.13 21.61 -4.75
C ARG A 2 51.53 20.50 -3.90
N GLY A 3 50.53 19.78 -4.40
CA GLY A 3 49.92 18.66 -3.69
C GLY A 3 49.21 17.70 -4.62
N GLN A 4 48.85 16.52 -4.14
CA GLN A 4 48.15 15.51 -4.94
C GLN A 4 46.85 16.08 -5.57
N LYS A 5 46.13 16.95 -4.85
CA LYS A 5 44.90 17.61 -5.32
C LYS A 5 45.14 18.69 -6.38
N SER A 6 46.38 19.13 -6.58
CA SER A 6 46.74 20.17 -7.57
C SER A 6 47.40 19.57 -8.83
N ARG A 7 47.48 18.24 -8.94
CA ARG A 7 48.02 17.56 -10.13
C ARG A 7 46.90 17.24 -11.11
N SER A 8 47.23 17.22 -12.39
CA SER A 8 46.35 16.68 -13.43
C SER A 8 46.20 15.16 -13.27
N GLY A 9 45.01 14.65 -13.61
CA GLY A 9 44.66 13.24 -13.50
C GLY A 9 43.54 12.96 -12.48
N PRO A 10 43.05 11.71 -12.40
CA PRO A 10 42.02 11.33 -11.44
C PRO A 10 42.51 11.52 -9.99
N GLY A 11 41.72 12.28 -9.22
CA GLY A 11 42.00 12.49 -7.81
C GLY A 11 41.74 11.25 -6.95
N VAL A 12 41.82 11.43 -5.63
CA VAL A 12 41.57 10.36 -4.67
C VAL A 12 40.10 9.92 -4.72
N ARG A 13 39.84 8.61 -4.59
CA ARG A 13 38.49 8.05 -4.63
C ARG A 13 37.61 8.68 -3.53
N LYS A 14 36.37 9.06 -3.88
CA LYS A 14 35.36 9.51 -2.89
C LYS A 14 35.18 8.44 -1.81
N GLY A 15 35.32 8.84 -0.55
CA GLY A 15 35.27 7.94 0.60
C GLY A 15 36.61 7.29 0.99
N PHE A 16 37.75 7.77 0.48
CA PHE A 16 39.08 7.39 0.94
C PHE A 16 39.55 8.29 2.10
N GLU A 17 40.05 7.69 3.18
CA GLU A 17 40.42 8.36 4.44
C GLU A 17 41.94 8.28 4.72
N GLY A 18 42.78 8.38 3.67
CA GLY A 18 44.24 8.49 3.86
C GLY A 18 44.95 7.19 4.28
N GLY A 19 44.35 6.03 4.04
CA GLY A 19 44.88 4.72 4.44
C GLY A 19 44.20 4.13 5.67
N GLN A 20 43.42 4.93 6.40
CA GLN A 20 42.51 4.42 7.43
C GLN A 20 41.40 3.56 6.78
N MET A 21 40.91 2.53 7.49
CA MET A 21 39.77 1.73 7.04
C MET A 21 38.56 2.66 6.80
N PRO A 22 38.02 2.79 5.59
CA PRO A 22 36.96 3.77 5.33
C PRO A 22 35.65 3.51 6.10
N LEU A 23 34.88 4.56 6.39
CA LEU A 23 33.60 4.45 7.10
C LEU A 23 32.63 3.40 6.52
N TYR A 24 32.48 3.34 5.20
CA TYR A 24 31.59 2.39 4.52
C TYR A 24 32.01 0.92 4.69
N ARG A 25 33.23 0.66 5.19
CA ARG A 25 33.71 -0.68 5.57
C ARG A 25 33.63 -0.95 7.07
N ARG A 26 33.62 0.09 7.91
CA ARG A 26 33.47 -0.05 9.37
C ARG A 26 32.03 -0.34 9.78
N ILE A 27 31.07 0.21 9.05
CA ILE A 27 29.63 0.04 9.34
C ILE A 27 29.14 -1.28 8.73
N PRO A 28 28.35 -2.09 9.48
CA PRO A 28 27.74 -3.30 8.93
C PRO A 28 26.77 -2.97 7.78
N LYS A 29 26.64 -3.89 6.84
CA LYS A 29 25.67 -3.75 5.74
C LYS A 29 24.24 -3.70 6.28
N LEU A 30 23.36 -3.02 5.54
CA LEU A 30 21.95 -2.92 5.88
C LEU A 30 21.30 -4.30 6.01
N LYS A 31 20.40 -4.43 7.00
CA LYS A 31 19.60 -5.62 7.23
C LYS A 31 18.82 -5.99 5.97
N GLY A 32 18.63 -7.29 5.73
CA GLY A 32 18.00 -7.82 4.52
C GLY A 32 18.92 -7.81 3.30
N ILE A 33 19.51 -6.66 2.96
CA ILE A 33 20.42 -6.53 1.81
C ILE A 33 21.66 -7.40 1.99
N ALA A 34 22.24 -7.41 3.20
CA ALA A 34 23.41 -8.21 3.52
C ALA A 34 23.21 -9.72 3.27
N GLY A 35 21.98 -10.21 3.43
CA GLY A 35 21.60 -11.62 3.24
C GLY A 35 20.93 -11.92 1.90
N GLY A 36 20.89 -10.97 0.97
CA GLY A 36 20.26 -11.17 -0.35
C GLY A 36 18.72 -11.17 -0.33
N MET A 37 18.08 -10.72 0.74
CA MET A 37 16.63 -10.56 0.79
C MET A 37 16.19 -9.45 -0.18
N GLN A 38 15.14 -9.70 -0.94
CA GLN A 38 14.62 -8.73 -1.90
C GLN A 38 14.02 -7.51 -1.17
N ALA A 39 14.34 -6.31 -1.66
CA ALA A 39 13.85 -5.07 -1.09
C ALA A 39 12.33 -4.95 -1.21
N GLY A 40 11.69 -4.37 -0.18
CA GLY A 40 10.27 -4.06 -0.19
C GLY A 40 9.95 -3.01 -1.25
N LEU A 41 9.00 -3.31 -2.13
CA LEU A 41 8.53 -2.40 -3.18
C LEU A 41 7.08 -1.97 -2.89
N PRO A 42 6.69 -0.74 -3.26
CA PRO A 42 5.32 -0.28 -3.09
C PRO A 42 4.37 -1.13 -3.94
N LYS A 43 3.26 -1.53 -3.32
CA LYS A 43 2.23 -2.43 -3.90
C LYS A 43 0.98 -1.70 -4.37
N TYR A 44 0.86 -0.42 -4.02
CA TYR A 44 -0.29 0.42 -4.30
C TYR A 44 0.19 1.82 -4.69
N VAL A 45 -0.66 2.57 -5.38
CA VAL A 45 -0.54 4.02 -5.51
C VAL A 45 -1.31 4.64 -4.34
N PRO A 46 -0.64 5.23 -3.34
CA PRO A 46 -1.30 5.88 -2.22
C PRO A 46 -1.79 7.27 -2.60
N VAL A 47 -3.01 7.62 -2.20
CA VAL A 47 -3.61 8.95 -2.32
C VAL A 47 -4.29 9.30 -1.02
N ASN A 48 -4.10 10.52 -0.51
CA ASN A 48 -4.73 10.98 0.72
C ASN A 48 -6.03 11.75 0.43
N LEU A 49 -6.85 11.96 1.47
CA LEU A 49 -8.09 12.74 1.35
C LEU A 49 -7.78 14.22 1.06
N LYS A 50 -6.69 14.78 1.62
CA LYS A 50 -6.25 16.16 1.32
C LYS A 50 -6.05 16.41 -0.17
N ASP A 51 -5.48 15.44 -0.87
CA ASP A 51 -5.19 15.56 -2.31
C ASP A 51 -6.49 15.53 -3.12
N ILE A 52 -7.48 14.76 -2.67
CA ILE A 52 -8.81 14.67 -3.29
C ILE A 52 -9.59 15.96 -3.04
N GLU A 53 -9.53 16.52 -1.83
CA GLU A 53 -10.17 17.80 -1.53
C GLU A 53 -9.56 18.95 -2.35
N ALA A 54 -8.22 19.02 -2.42
CA ALA A 54 -7.50 20.00 -3.21
C ALA A 54 -7.78 19.91 -4.73
N ALA A 55 -8.18 18.74 -5.21
CA ALA A 55 -8.56 18.52 -6.60
C ALA A 55 -9.91 19.14 -6.99
N GLY A 56 -10.70 19.62 -6.01
CA GLY A 56 -11.99 20.25 -6.25
C GLY A 56 -12.97 19.31 -6.96
N PHE A 57 -13.13 18.08 -6.46
CA PHE A 57 -14.19 17.22 -6.96
C PHE A 57 -15.57 17.77 -6.56
N GLN A 58 -16.53 17.66 -7.47
CA GLN A 58 -17.93 18.02 -7.23
C GLN A 58 -18.70 16.83 -6.65
N GLU A 59 -19.83 17.11 -5.99
CA GLU A 59 -20.67 16.06 -5.43
C GLU A 59 -21.12 15.06 -6.50
N GLY A 60 -20.98 13.76 -6.19
CA GLY A 60 -21.33 12.66 -7.10
C GLY A 60 -20.27 12.33 -8.14
N GLU A 61 -19.11 13.01 -8.16
CA GLU A 61 -18.03 12.65 -9.07
C GLU A 61 -17.32 11.35 -8.66
N GLU A 62 -16.87 10.61 -9.67
CA GLU A 62 -16.17 9.35 -9.49
C GLU A 62 -14.66 9.58 -9.24
N VAL A 63 -14.16 9.06 -8.13
CA VAL A 63 -12.73 8.99 -7.82
C VAL A 63 -12.20 7.61 -8.17
N SER A 64 -11.49 7.51 -9.30
CA SER A 64 -10.87 6.29 -9.81
C SER A 64 -9.45 6.55 -10.31
N LEU A 65 -8.71 5.50 -10.66
CA LEU A 65 -7.36 5.63 -11.24
C LEU A 65 -7.33 6.42 -12.56
N GLN A 66 -8.44 6.47 -13.29
CA GLN A 66 -8.53 7.20 -14.56
C GLN A 66 -8.78 8.68 -14.26
N THR A 67 -9.81 8.99 -13.47
CA THR A 67 -10.16 10.39 -13.15
C THR A 67 -9.04 11.13 -12.42
N LEU A 68 -8.30 10.44 -11.54
CA LEU A 68 -7.13 10.99 -10.86
C LEU A 68 -5.94 11.27 -11.80
N LYS A 69 -5.82 10.55 -12.92
CA LYS A 69 -4.81 10.84 -13.95
C LYS A 69 -5.22 12.00 -14.83
N ASP A 70 -6.49 12.03 -15.24
CA ASP A 70 -7.02 13.06 -16.13
C ASP A 70 -6.95 14.44 -15.47
N ARG A 71 -7.16 14.51 -14.15
CA ARG A 71 -6.95 15.71 -13.34
C ARG A 71 -5.49 16.02 -13.00
N GLY A 72 -4.55 15.15 -13.39
CA GLY A 72 -3.12 15.35 -13.14
C GLY A 72 -2.66 15.15 -11.69
N LEU A 73 -3.52 14.64 -10.80
CA LEU A 73 -3.17 14.35 -9.40
C LEU A 73 -2.17 13.20 -9.29
N ILE A 74 -2.26 12.24 -10.21
CA ILE A 74 -1.34 11.12 -10.28
C ILE A 74 -0.80 11.02 -11.70
N ASN A 75 0.52 10.97 -11.83
CA ASN A 75 1.20 10.64 -13.07
C ASN A 75 2.00 9.34 -12.93
N PRO A 76 1.33 8.17 -12.91
CA PRO A 76 2.02 6.92 -12.61
C PRO A 76 2.87 6.50 -13.81
N SER A 77 4.13 6.17 -13.51
CA SER A 77 5.12 5.80 -14.51
C SER A 77 5.65 4.37 -14.29
N GLY A 78 6.10 3.73 -15.36
CA GLY A 78 6.71 2.39 -15.32
C GLY A 78 5.91 1.36 -14.53
N ARG A 79 6.44 0.95 -13.36
CA ARG A 79 5.83 -0.04 -12.46
C ARG A 79 4.47 0.42 -11.91
N GLU A 80 4.32 1.71 -11.62
CA GLU A 80 3.14 2.26 -10.94
C GLU A 80 1.87 2.16 -11.78
N ARG A 81 2.01 2.14 -13.12
CA ARG A 81 0.88 1.95 -14.03
C ARG A 81 0.15 0.62 -13.82
N LYS A 82 0.84 -0.39 -13.29
CA LYS A 82 0.28 -1.71 -12.99
C LYS A 82 -0.23 -1.82 -11.55
N LEU A 83 0.02 -0.80 -10.72
CA LEU A 83 -0.36 -0.83 -9.31
C LEU A 83 -1.82 -0.36 -9.14
N PRO A 84 -2.57 -0.99 -8.22
CA PRO A 84 -3.91 -0.55 -7.84
C PRO A 84 -3.87 0.69 -6.93
N LEU A 85 -4.96 1.45 -6.91
CA LEU A 85 -5.17 2.59 -6.03
C LEU A 85 -5.47 2.16 -4.59
N LYS A 86 -4.87 2.88 -3.64
CA LYS A 86 -5.20 2.81 -2.22
C LYS A 86 -5.47 4.21 -1.67
N ILE A 87 -6.60 4.38 -0.99
CA ILE A 87 -6.94 5.63 -0.31
C ILE A 87 -6.47 5.59 1.15
N LEU A 88 -5.84 6.67 1.57
CA LEU A 88 -5.32 6.91 2.91
C LEU A 88 -6.07 8.07 3.57
N GLY A 89 -6.19 8.02 4.90
CA GLY A 89 -7.10 8.88 5.67
C GLY A 89 -6.51 10.20 6.17
N ASP A 90 -5.42 10.70 5.59
CA ASP A 90 -4.90 12.02 5.96
C ASP A 90 -5.73 13.12 5.29
N GLY A 91 -6.21 14.09 6.07
CA GLY A 91 -7.17 15.12 5.65
C GLY A 91 -8.62 14.88 6.08
N GLU A 92 -9.46 15.84 5.74
CA GLU A 92 -10.92 15.78 5.89
C GLU A 92 -11.53 15.87 4.49
N LEU A 93 -12.74 15.35 4.35
CA LEU A 93 -13.47 15.41 3.09
C LEU A 93 -14.91 15.77 3.42
N SER A 94 -15.35 16.93 2.93
CA SER A 94 -16.69 17.47 3.13
C SER A 94 -17.66 17.13 2.00
N VAL A 95 -17.14 16.69 0.85
CA VAL A 95 -17.89 16.43 -0.38
C VAL A 95 -18.25 14.94 -0.49
N LYS A 96 -19.48 14.65 -0.91
CA LYS A 96 -19.95 13.28 -1.19
C LYS A 96 -19.44 12.81 -2.54
N LEU A 97 -18.56 11.79 -2.53
CA LEU A 97 -17.93 11.25 -3.74
C LEU A 97 -18.18 9.75 -3.90
N ASP A 98 -18.12 9.28 -5.14
CA ASP A 98 -18.16 7.85 -5.48
C ASP A 98 -16.73 7.33 -5.66
N ILE A 99 -16.20 6.61 -4.68
CA ILE A 99 -14.78 6.23 -4.66
C ILE A 99 -14.60 4.78 -5.07
N LYS A 100 -13.90 4.56 -6.19
CA LYS A 100 -13.53 3.23 -6.72
C LYS A 100 -12.04 2.96 -6.53
N ALA A 101 -11.71 2.23 -5.47
CA ALA A 101 -10.34 1.85 -5.16
C ALA A 101 -10.22 0.37 -4.78
N ARG A 102 -9.01 -0.19 -4.80
CA ARG A 102 -8.81 -1.60 -4.40
C ARG A 102 -8.69 -1.76 -2.89
N ALA A 103 -8.17 -0.75 -2.20
CA ALA A 103 -7.93 -0.80 -0.78
C ALA A 103 -8.14 0.58 -0.13
N PHE A 104 -8.56 0.56 1.13
CA PHE A 104 -8.75 1.73 1.96
C PHE A 104 -8.07 1.47 3.30
N SER A 105 -7.40 2.47 3.89
CA SER A 105 -6.98 2.39 5.29
C SER A 105 -8.19 2.43 6.22
N ALA A 106 -8.09 1.87 7.43
CA ALA A 106 -9.18 1.90 8.41
C ALA A 106 -9.69 3.33 8.67
N ALA A 107 -8.78 4.25 8.99
CA ALA A 107 -9.11 5.67 9.17
C ALA A 107 -9.68 6.36 7.92
N ALA A 108 -9.41 5.85 6.70
CA ALA A 108 -10.01 6.41 5.49
C ALA A 108 -11.46 5.94 5.35
N LYS A 109 -11.73 4.67 5.62
CA LYS A 109 -13.09 4.13 5.57
C LYS A 109 -14.01 4.86 6.54
N GLU A 110 -13.58 4.99 7.80
CA GLU A 110 -14.36 5.66 8.85
C GLU A 110 -14.73 7.10 8.45
N LYS A 111 -13.75 7.88 7.96
CA LYS A 111 -13.99 9.27 7.52
C LYS A 111 -14.90 9.35 6.29
N LEU A 112 -14.72 8.46 5.32
CA LEU A 112 -15.50 8.46 4.09
C LEU A 112 -16.94 7.99 4.33
N GLU A 113 -17.14 7.01 5.20
CA GLU A 113 -18.47 6.57 5.65
C GLU A 113 -19.17 7.67 6.44
N ALA A 114 -18.45 8.39 7.33
CA ALA A 114 -18.99 9.54 8.05
C ALA A 114 -19.39 10.70 7.12
N ALA A 115 -18.64 10.91 6.04
CA ALA A 115 -18.97 11.89 4.99
C ALA A 115 -20.14 11.44 4.08
N GLY A 116 -20.61 10.19 4.21
CA GLY A 116 -21.67 9.63 3.37
C GLY A 116 -21.22 9.35 1.93
N CYS A 117 -19.93 9.07 1.72
CA CYS A 117 -19.39 8.70 0.41
C CYS A 117 -19.69 7.23 0.09
N ASN A 118 -19.78 6.90 -1.20
CA ASN A 118 -19.96 5.54 -1.65
C ASN A 118 -18.59 4.86 -1.88
N LEU A 119 -18.37 3.72 -1.23
CA LEU A 119 -17.08 3.01 -1.25
C LEU A 119 -17.18 1.72 -2.07
N THR A 120 -16.72 1.75 -3.33
CA THR A 120 -16.65 0.55 -4.18
C THR A 120 -15.25 -0.07 -4.12
N VAL A 121 -15.16 -1.26 -3.53
CA VAL A 121 -13.91 -2.05 -3.50
C VAL A 121 -13.77 -2.88 -4.76
N LEU A 122 -12.78 -2.56 -5.60
CA LEU A 122 -12.54 -3.29 -6.85
C LEU A 122 -11.93 -4.69 -6.59
N PRO A 123 -12.42 -5.75 -7.27
CA PRO A 123 -11.88 -7.09 -7.10
C PRO A 123 -10.43 -7.19 -7.58
N GLY A 124 -9.60 -7.91 -6.82
CA GLY A 124 -8.23 -8.18 -7.21
C GLY A 124 -8.12 -9.28 -8.26
N ARG A 125 -6.93 -9.41 -8.87
CA ARG A 125 -6.61 -10.57 -9.71
C ARG A 125 -6.77 -11.87 -8.91
N LYS A 126 -7.55 -12.80 -9.43
CA LYS A 126 -7.80 -14.10 -8.81
C LYS A 126 -6.49 -14.89 -8.70
N LYS A 127 -6.14 -15.33 -7.50
CA LYS A 127 -5.02 -16.25 -7.28
C LYS A 127 -5.47 -17.64 -7.71
N TRP A 128 -4.67 -18.29 -8.56
CA TRP A 128 -4.92 -19.69 -8.91
C TRP A 128 -4.62 -20.58 -7.70
N VAL A 129 -5.49 -21.56 -7.47
CA VAL A 129 -5.41 -22.51 -6.36
C VAL A 129 -5.71 -23.90 -6.88
N LYS A 130 -4.93 -24.89 -6.44
CA LYS A 130 -5.14 -26.31 -6.78
C LYS A 130 -6.49 -26.79 -6.25
N PRO A 131 -7.22 -27.68 -6.98
CA PRO A 131 -8.52 -28.17 -6.53
C PRO A 131 -8.52 -28.83 -5.15
N SER A 132 -7.44 -29.54 -4.79
CA SER A 132 -7.30 -30.15 -3.46
C SER A 132 -7.26 -29.12 -2.33
N VAL A 133 -6.53 -28.02 -2.54
CA VAL A 133 -6.44 -26.92 -1.57
C VAL A 133 -7.79 -26.22 -1.45
N ALA A 134 -8.51 -26.02 -2.56
CA ALA A 134 -9.86 -25.45 -2.53
C ALA A 134 -10.84 -26.31 -1.72
N LYS A 135 -10.77 -27.65 -1.85
CA LYS A 135 -11.56 -28.58 -1.03
C LYS A 135 -11.24 -28.47 0.46
N ASN A 136 -9.96 -28.36 0.81
CA ASN A 136 -9.54 -28.20 2.22
C ASN A 136 -10.04 -26.89 2.83
N LEU A 137 -10.00 -25.79 2.06
CA LEU A 137 -10.54 -24.51 2.49
C LEU A 137 -12.06 -24.59 2.69
N ALA A 138 -12.79 -25.16 1.73
CA ALA A 138 -14.24 -25.34 1.84
C ALA A 138 -14.64 -26.18 3.05
N ARG A 139 -13.92 -27.26 3.34
CA ARG A 139 -14.13 -28.08 4.53
C ARG A 139 -13.97 -27.29 5.83
N ALA A 140 -13.00 -26.38 5.89
CA ALA A 140 -12.80 -25.53 7.05
C ALA A 140 -13.97 -24.52 7.21
N ASP A 141 -14.41 -23.92 6.11
CA ASP A 141 -15.55 -22.99 6.10
C ASP A 141 -16.83 -23.68 6.57
N GLU A 142 -17.10 -24.90 6.08
CA GLU A 142 -18.23 -25.73 6.54
C GLU A 142 -18.16 -26.04 8.04
N TYR A 143 -16.97 -26.38 8.56
CA TYR A 143 -16.79 -26.65 9.98
C TYR A 143 -17.11 -25.43 10.83
N PHE A 144 -16.60 -24.25 10.46
CA PHE A 144 -16.88 -23.02 11.18
C PHE A 144 -18.35 -22.60 11.06
N ALA A 145 -18.98 -22.79 9.91
CA ALA A 145 -20.40 -22.54 9.72
C ALA A 145 -21.24 -23.42 10.66
N LYS A 146 -20.95 -24.74 10.70
CA LYS A 146 -21.62 -25.68 11.61
C LYS A 146 -21.39 -25.31 13.07
N LYS A 147 -20.16 -24.95 13.45
CA LYS A 147 -19.84 -24.58 14.83
C LYS A 147 -20.50 -23.28 15.26
N ARG A 148 -20.56 -22.27 14.38
CA ARG A 148 -21.29 -21.02 14.66
C ARG A 148 -22.80 -21.25 14.77
N ALA A 149 -23.37 -22.07 13.90
CA ALA A 149 -24.78 -22.44 13.98
C ALA A 149 -25.11 -23.20 15.27
N ALA A 150 -24.29 -24.17 15.67
CA ALA A 150 -24.44 -24.89 16.93
C ALA A 150 -24.27 -23.97 18.16
N ALA A 151 -23.32 -23.03 18.11
CA ALA A 151 -23.14 -22.04 19.17
C ALA A 151 -24.32 -21.05 19.26
N ALA A 152 -24.88 -20.63 18.12
CA ALA A 152 -26.08 -19.79 18.08
C ALA A 152 -27.30 -20.53 18.64
N ALA A 153 -27.51 -21.79 18.26
CA ALA A 153 -28.59 -22.62 18.79
C ALA A 153 -28.43 -22.90 20.30
N ALA A 154 -27.20 -23.09 20.78
CA ALA A 154 -26.93 -23.23 22.21
C ALA A 154 -27.19 -21.92 22.98
N ALA A 155 -26.87 -20.76 22.40
CA ALA A 155 -27.12 -19.45 22.99
C ALA A 155 -28.63 -19.09 23.04
N GLU A 156 -29.43 -19.55 22.07
CA GLU A 156 -30.89 -19.41 22.11
C GLU A 156 -31.57 -20.37 23.10
N SER A 157 -30.93 -21.48 23.47
CA SER A 157 -31.47 -22.48 24.40
C SER A 157 -31.10 -22.26 25.88
N ALA A 158 -30.30 -21.24 26.20
CA ALA A 158 -29.89 -20.92 27.58
C ALA A 158 -30.97 -20.06 28.26
N PRO A 159 -31.65 -20.53 29.32
CA PRO A 159 -32.59 -19.70 30.07
C PRO A 159 -31.85 -18.60 30.86
N ALA A 160 -32.54 -17.47 31.04
CA ALA A 160 -32.10 -16.32 31.84
C ALA A 160 -31.82 -16.65 33.30
#